data_AF-A0A0U5F4H0-F1
#
_entry.id   AF-A0A0U5F4H0-F1
#
_cell.length_a   1.000
_cell.length_b   1.000
_cell.length_c   1.000
_cell.angle_alpha   90.00
_cell.angle_beta   90.00
_cell.angle_gamma   90.00
#
_symmetry.space_group_name_H-M   'P 1'
#
loop_
_entity.id
_entity.type
_entity.pdbx_description
1 polymer ?
#
loop_
_entity_poly.entity_id
_entity_poly.type
_entity_poly.pdbx_seq_one_letter_code
_entity_poly.pdbx_strand_id
1 'polypeptide(L)'
;MVPAQPANSAVPDGKPTKQKTKMPDLVFTRRFSMGHRLIHGASESCALPHGHNEFVTVRLTPTKATRLDGRGNMPVSFQNAKQTWHRFVDERLDHALQLAEDDPLLAWFQTHEPARAARIVVTPGDPTTELMTCLLMAKVNAFLLAEGGVLRCSELSIEETPTNTVSFDGDPADFIPQRSTEQTCWWNRADMSIAD
;
A
#
# COMPACT_ATOMS: atom_id res chain seq x y z
N MET A 1 -28.70 60.04 -32.57
CA MET A 1 -27.81 58.93 -32.97
C MET A 1 -26.41 59.24 -32.48
N VAL A 2 -25.98 58.60 -31.41
CA VAL A 2 -24.62 58.68 -30.86
C VAL A 2 -24.09 57.26 -30.87
N PRO A 3 -22.92 56.97 -31.49
CA PRO A 3 -22.43 55.59 -31.56
C PRO A 3 -21.86 55.16 -30.21
N ALA A 4 -22.25 53.96 -29.77
CA ALA A 4 -21.74 53.32 -28.57
C ALA A 4 -20.28 52.87 -28.75
N GLN A 5 -19.44 53.13 -27.74
CA GLN A 5 -18.09 52.57 -27.64
C GLN A 5 -18.16 51.05 -27.38
N PRO A 6 -17.25 50.24 -27.97
CA PRO A 6 -17.17 48.82 -27.64
C PRO A 6 -16.56 48.62 -26.25
N ALA A 7 -17.17 47.72 -25.47
CA ALA A 7 -16.67 47.28 -24.18
C ALA A 7 -15.36 46.49 -24.33
N ASN A 8 -14.34 46.91 -23.59
CA ASN A 8 -13.09 46.18 -23.44
C ASN A 8 -13.37 44.88 -22.65
N SER A 9 -13.28 43.72 -23.31
CA SER A 9 -13.27 42.44 -22.63
C SER A 9 -11.93 42.25 -21.92
N ALA A 10 -11.95 42.32 -20.60
CA ALA A 10 -10.80 41.92 -19.78
C ALA A 10 -10.51 40.43 -20.00
N VAL A 11 -9.34 40.12 -20.54
CA VAL A 11 -8.80 38.76 -20.56
C VAL A 11 -8.45 38.39 -19.11
N PRO A 12 -8.97 37.28 -18.55
CA PRO A 12 -8.61 36.87 -17.20
C PRO A 12 -7.15 36.38 -17.20
N ASP A 13 -6.34 37.00 -16.35
CA ASP A 13 -4.94 36.69 -16.11
C ASP A 13 -4.81 35.34 -15.37
N GLY A 14 -4.95 34.25 -16.12
CA GLY A 14 -4.74 32.89 -15.63
C GLY A 14 -3.26 32.64 -15.41
N LYS A 15 -2.74 32.93 -14.22
CA LYS A 15 -1.39 32.50 -13.83
C LYS A 15 -1.29 30.98 -14.01
N PRO A 16 -0.32 30.46 -14.79
CA PRO A 16 -0.14 29.02 -14.93
C PRO A 16 0.23 28.44 -13.57
N THR A 17 -0.59 27.54 -13.05
CA THR A 17 -0.25 26.66 -11.93
C THR A 17 1.04 25.94 -12.27
N LYS A 18 2.13 26.20 -11.55
CA LYS A 18 3.41 25.54 -11.74
C LYS A 18 3.19 24.02 -11.68
N GLN A 19 3.33 23.34 -12.82
CA GLN A 19 3.35 21.88 -12.87
C GLN A 19 4.40 21.39 -11.88
N LYS A 20 3.99 20.58 -10.90
CA LYS A 20 4.93 19.88 -10.01
C LYS A 20 5.88 19.09 -10.91
N THR A 21 7.18 19.34 -10.80
CA THR A 21 8.20 18.63 -11.55
C THR A 21 8.10 17.14 -11.23
N LYS A 22 7.67 16.32 -12.21
CA LYS A 22 7.55 14.87 -12.04
C LYS A 22 8.94 14.24 -12.10
N MET A 23 9.30 13.51 -11.05
CA MET A 23 10.52 12.68 -11.02
C MET A 23 10.20 11.31 -11.64
N PRO A 24 11.20 10.58 -12.18
CA PRO A 24 11.01 9.19 -12.55
C PRO A 24 10.66 8.35 -11.32
N ASP A 25 9.64 7.50 -11.46
CA ASP A 25 9.25 6.55 -10.42
C ASP A 25 10.00 5.23 -10.60
N LEU A 26 10.24 4.56 -9.48
CA LEU A 26 10.78 3.22 -9.41
C LEU A 26 9.62 2.25 -9.17
N VAL A 27 9.43 1.28 -10.07
CA VAL A 27 8.33 0.31 -9.99
C VAL A 27 8.90 -1.10 -9.93
N PHE A 28 8.39 -1.90 -9.00
CA PHE A 28 8.67 -3.33 -8.96
C PHE A 28 7.43 -4.11 -8.51
N THR A 29 7.42 -5.40 -8.86
CA THR A 29 6.36 -6.34 -8.50
C THR A 29 6.97 -7.52 -7.77
N ARG A 30 6.28 -8.02 -6.73
CA ARG A 30 6.62 -9.26 -6.03
C ARG A 30 5.36 -10.14 -5.96
N ARG A 31 5.55 -11.45 -6.16
CA ARG A 31 4.48 -12.44 -6.05
C ARG A 31 4.53 -13.10 -4.68
N PHE A 32 3.37 -13.40 -4.10
CA PHE A 32 3.24 -14.30 -2.95
C PHE A 32 1.99 -15.17 -3.11
N SER A 33 1.97 -16.32 -2.43
CA SER A 33 0.81 -17.21 -2.34
C SER A 33 0.25 -17.14 -0.93
N MET A 34 -1.04 -16.93 -0.77
CA MET A 34 -1.66 -16.80 0.54
C MET A 34 -3.03 -17.47 0.58
N GLY A 35 -3.51 -17.74 1.80
CA GLY A 35 -4.90 -18.11 2.03
C GLY A 35 -5.63 -17.01 2.81
N HIS A 36 -6.94 -16.89 2.60
CA HIS A 36 -7.80 -16.01 3.38
C HIS A 36 -9.26 -16.48 3.38
N ARG A 37 -10.11 -15.74 4.10
CA ARG A 37 -11.56 -15.78 3.98
C ARG A 37 -12.15 -14.45 4.42
N LEU A 38 -13.38 -14.17 3.99
CA LEU A 38 -14.11 -12.93 4.25
C LEU A 38 -15.43 -13.24 4.96
N ILE A 39 -15.57 -12.90 6.24
CA ILE A 39 -16.71 -13.33 7.09
C ILE A 39 -17.81 -12.26 7.25
N HIS A 40 -17.60 -11.03 6.78
CA HIS A 40 -18.47 -9.89 7.04
C HIS A 40 -19.45 -9.52 5.91
N GLY A 41 -19.64 -10.39 4.92
CA GLY A 41 -20.68 -10.19 3.89
C GLY A 41 -20.19 -10.21 2.44
N ALA A 42 -19.05 -10.85 2.17
CA ALA A 42 -18.70 -11.26 0.82
C ALA A 42 -19.57 -12.44 0.34
N SER A 43 -19.28 -12.98 -0.85
CA SER A 43 -19.95 -14.18 -1.36
C SER A 43 -19.70 -15.40 -0.45
N GLU A 44 -20.62 -16.37 -0.44
CA GLU A 44 -20.46 -17.64 0.29
C GLU A 44 -19.16 -18.37 -0.08
N SER A 45 -18.71 -18.29 -1.34
CA SER A 45 -17.42 -18.83 -1.76
C SER A 45 -16.23 -18.14 -1.10
N CYS A 46 -16.32 -16.83 -0.84
CA CYS A 46 -15.27 -16.07 -0.16
C CYS A 46 -15.28 -16.27 1.36
N ALA A 47 -16.41 -16.70 1.94
CA ALA A 47 -16.53 -16.98 3.37
C ALA A 47 -15.82 -18.28 3.80
N LEU A 48 -15.52 -19.16 2.85
CA LEU A 48 -14.73 -20.38 3.09
C LEU A 48 -13.24 -20.10 2.91
N PRO A 49 -12.35 -20.77 3.68
CA PRO A 49 -10.92 -20.70 3.45
C PRO A 49 -10.57 -21.08 2.01
N HIS A 50 -9.92 -20.16 1.31
CA HIS A 50 -9.41 -20.34 -0.04
C HIS A 50 -8.08 -19.58 -0.16
N GLY A 51 -7.54 -19.43 -1.36
CA GLY A 51 -6.28 -18.72 -1.54
C GLY A 51 -6.00 -18.29 -2.97
N HIS A 52 -4.97 -17.46 -3.09
CA HIS A 52 -4.61 -16.76 -4.32
C HIS A 52 -3.10 -16.72 -4.51
N ASN A 53 -2.69 -16.51 -5.77
CA ASN A 53 -1.34 -16.11 -6.12
C ASN A 53 -1.36 -14.62 -6.43
N GLU A 54 -1.09 -13.80 -5.43
CA GLU A 54 -1.18 -12.36 -5.57
C GLU A 54 0.11 -11.76 -6.11
N PHE A 55 -0.03 -10.66 -6.85
CA PHE A 55 1.09 -9.83 -7.29
C PHE A 55 0.95 -8.43 -6.69
N VAL A 56 1.85 -8.08 -5.77
CA VAL A 56 1.94 -6.73 -5.22
C VAL A 56 2.93 -5.89 -6.01
N THR A 57 2.45 -4.82 -6.61
CA THR A 57 3.24 -3.84 -7.36
C THR A 57 3.36 -2.56 -6.54
N VAL A 58 4.60 -2.11 -6.33
CA VAL A 58 4.90 -0.90 -5.57
C VAL A 58 5.53 0.12 -6.50
N ARG A 59 4.95 1.33 -6.52
CA ARG A 59 5.53 2.51 -7.16
C ARG A 59 6.13 3.41 -6.08
N LEU A 60 7.43 3.63 -6.19
CA LEU A 60 8.19 4.51 -5.32
C LEU A 60 8.57 5.78 -6.07
N THR A 61 8.47 6.91 -5.38
CA THR A 61 8.85 8.21 -5.93
C THR A 61 9.76 8.95 -4.95
N PRO A 62 10.77 9.70 -5.43
CA PRO A 62 11.64 10.48 -4.56
C PRO A 62 10.88 11.54 -3.76
N THR A 63 11.29 11.77 -2.52
CA THR A 63 10.71 12.81 -1.64
C THR A 63 11.22 14.21 -1.97
N LYS A 64 12.38 14.31 -2.63
CA LYS A 64 12.97 15.58 -3.10
C LYS A 64 13.19 15.54 -4.61
N ALA A 65 12.77 16.59 -5.29
CA ALA A 65 13.05 16.76 -6.72
C ALA A 65 14.48 17.26 -6.93
N THR A 66 15.33 16.44 -7.55
CA THR A 66 16.71 16.77 -7.88
C THR A 66 17.02 16.37 -9.31
N ARG A 67 17.86 17.15 -10.00
CA ARG A 67 18.39 16.73 -11.31
C ARG A 67 19.26 15.50 -11.14
N LEU A 68 19.31 14.67 -12.18
CA LEU A 68 20.30 13.62 -12.27
C LEU A 68 21.70 14.25 -12.32
N ASP A 69 22.66 13.63 -11.63
CA ASP A 69 23.98 14.20 -11.36
C ASP A 69 25.03 13.90 -12.47
N GLY A 70 24.64 13.17 -13.51
CA GLY A 70 25.53 12.73 -14.59
C GLY A 70 26.50 11.61 -14.17
N ARG A 71 26.39 11.10 -12.93
CA ARG A 71 27.22 10.04 -12.38
C ARG A 71 26.36 8.85 -11.99
N GLY A 72 25.83 8.85 -10.76
CA GLY A 72 24.98 7.78 -10.26
C GLY A 72 23.62 7.77 -10.94
N ASN A 73 23.10 8.96 -11.31
CA ASN A 73 21.81 9.14 -11.99
C ASN A 73 20.64 8.38 -11.33
N MET A 74 20.71 8.13 -10.02
CA MET A 74 19.67 7.46 -9.25
C MET A 74 19.69 7.97 -7.80
N PRO A 75 18.52 8.14 -7.16
CA PRO A 75 18.45 8.51 -5.74
C PRO A 75 18.86 7.36 -4.82
N VAL A 76 18.48 6.13 -5.18
CA VAL A 76 18.75 4.87 -4.45
C VAL A 76 18.88 3.75 -5.48
N SER A 77 19.74 2.74 -5.23
CA SER A 77 19.82 1.56 -6.09
C SER A 77 18.55 0.70 -5.99
N PHE A 78 18.20 -0.03 -7.05
CA PHE A 78 17.06 -0.96 -7.00
C PHE A 78 17.18 -2.01 -5.90
N GLN A 79 18.41 -2.49 -5.64
CA GLN A 79 18.64 -3.49 -4.59
C GLN A 79 18.25 -2.93 -3.23
N ASN A 80 18.74 -1.73 -2.90
CA ASN A 80 18.46 -1.11 -1.60
C ASN A 80 16.98 -0.72 -1.49
N ALA A 81 16.40 -0.15 -2.54
CA ALA A 81 15.02 0.34 -2.54
C ALA A 81 13.95 -0.75 -2.30
N LYS A 82 14.27 -2.03 -2.54
CA LYS A 82 13.31 -3.14 -2.43
C LYS A 82 13.70 -4.23 -1.43
N GLN A 83 14.88 -4.14 -0.79
CA GLN A 83 15.43 -5.24 0.01
C GLN A 83 14.53 -5.61 1.19
N THR A 84 14.21 -4.64 2.06
CA THR A 84 13.39 -4.88 3.26
C THR A 84 11.97 -5.27 2.88
N TRP A 85 11.40 -4.60 1.87
CA TRP A 85 10.07 -4.93 1.36
C TRP A 85 9.99 -6.36 0.81
N HIS A 86 10.92 -6.77 -0.05
CA HIS A 86 10.95 -8.13 -0.58
C HIS A 86 11.08 -9.17 0.52
N ARG A 87 11.95 -8.92 1.52
CA ARG A 87 12.09 -9.81 2.67
C ARG A 87 10.78 -9.92 3.46
N PHE A 88 10.08 -8.80 3.68
CA PHE A 88 8.78 -8.81 4.35
C PHE A 88 7.76 -9.66 3.58
N VAL A 89 7.64 -9.45 2.26
CA VAL A 89 6.74 -10.25 1.42
C VAL A 89 7.10 -11.73 1.48
N ASP A 90 8.38 -12.06 1.29
CA ASP A 90 8.87 -13.44 1.21
C ASP A 90 8.77 -14.20 2.55
N GLU A 91 9.05 -13.53 3.67
CA GLU A 91 9.09 -14.18 4.99
C GLU A 91 7.74 -14.13 5.72
N ARG A 92 6.89 -13.13 5.42
CA ARG A 92 5.72 -12.80 6.24
C ARG A 92 4.38 -12.89 5.53
N LEU A 93 4.33 -12.63 4.22
CA LEU A 93 3.09 -12.71 3.44
C LEU A 93 2.98 -14.01 2.65
N ASP A 94 4.10 -14.52 2.13
CA ASP A 94 4.12 -15.77 1.40
C ASP A 94 3.84 -16.97 2.31
N HIS A 95 2.96 -17.85 1.84
CA HIS A 95 2.40 -18.97 2.57
C HIS A 95 1.76 -18.59 3.91
N ALA A 96 1.25 -17.35 4.03
CA ALA A 96 0.50 -16.89 5.20
C ALA A 96 -1.00 -17.15 5.03
N LEU A 97 -1.68 -17.28 6.17
CA LEU A 97 -3.13 -17.15 6.26
C LEU A 97 -3.43 -15.71 6.70
N GLN A 98 -4.38 -15.05 6.04
CA GLN A 98 -4.84 -13.71 6.40
C GLN A 98 -6.25 -13.82 6.97
N LEU A 99 -6.49 -13.24 8.14
CA LEU A 99 -7.78 -13.29 8.83
C LEU A 99 -8.10 -11.92 9.45
N ALA A 100 -9.40 -11.63 9.52
CA ALA A 100 -9.90 -10.56 10.37
C ALA A 100 -9.57 -10.85 11.84
N GLU A 101 -9.33 -9.81 12.62
CA GLU A 101 -9.02 -9.95 14.05
C GLU A 101 -10.13 -10.60 14.90
N ASP A 102 -11.37 -10.50 14.44
CA ASP A 102 -12.56 -11.07 15.06
C ASP A 102 -12.99 -12.39 14.42
N ASP A 103 -12.15 -12.95 13.55
CA ASP A 103 -12.40 -14.23 12.91
C ASP A 103 -12.32 -15.40 13.94
N PRO A 104 -13.37 -16.23 14.10
CA PRO A 104 -13.34 -17.35 15.04
C PRO A 104 -12.23 -18.39 14.79
N LEU A 105 -11.76 -18.52 13.56
CA LEU A 105 -10.64 -19.39 13.20
C LEU A 105 -9.32 -18.87 13.77
N LEU A 106 -9.15 -17.55 13.86
CA LEU A 106 -7.98 -16.95 14.52
C LEU A 106 -7.94 -17.37 16.00
N ALA A 107 -9.08 -17.25 16.71
CA ALA A 107 -9.18 -17.68 18.11
C ALA A 107 -8.89 -19.18 18.28
N TRP A 108 -9.34 -20.01 17.33
CA TRP A 108 -9.03 -21.43 17.33
C TRP A 108 -7.52 -21.68 17.21
N PHE A 109 -6.82 -21.03 16.26
CA PHE A 109 -5.37 -21.15 16.09
C PHE A 109 -4.62 -20.64 17.32
N GLN A 110 -5.02 -19.51 17.89
CA GLN A 110 -4.39 -18.97 19.10
C GLN A 110 -4.50 -19.95 20.28
N THR A 111 -5.62 -20.66 20.40
CA THR A 111 -5.87 -21.62 21.48
C THR A 111 -5.15 -22.94 21.26
N HIS A 112 -5.21 -23.49 20.05
CA HIS A 112 -4.80 -24.87 19.77
C HIS A 112 -3.44 -24.98 19.09
N GLU A 113 -3.00 -23.94 18.37
CA GLU A 113 -1.79 -23.94 17.56
C GLU A 113 -1.06 -22.57 17.61
N PRO A 114 -0.67 -22.07 18.80
CA PRO A 114 -0.17 -20.69 18.97
C PRO A 114 1.09 -20.38 18.13
N ALA A 115 1.94 -21.38 17.88
CA ALA A 115 3.10 -21.22 17.02
C ALA A 115 2.72 -20.96 15.54
N ARG A 116 1.59 -21.52 15.08
CA ARG A 116 1.03 -21.24 13.75
C ARG A 116 0.25 -19.94 13.74
N ALA A 117 -0.46 -19.61 14.81
CA ALA A 117 -1.14 -18.33 14.97
C ALA A 117 -0.20 -17.14 14.77
N ALA A 118 1.05 -17.23 15.23
CA ALA A 118 2.08 -16.20 15.05
C ALA A 118 2.47 -15.92 13.57
N ARG A 119 2.04 -16.78 12.63
CA ARG A 119 2.26 -16.62 11.18
C ARG A 119 1.01 -16.11 10.44
N ILE A 120 -0.08 -15.86 11.14
CA ILE A 120 -1.32 -15.33 10.55
C ILE A 120 -1.18 -13.81 10.44
N VAL A 121 -1.47 -13.27 9.26
CA VAL A 121 -1.63 -11.82 9.06
C VAL A 121 -3.00 -11.44 9.60
N VAL A 122 -3.03 -10.54 10.57
CA VAL A 122 -4.27 -10.12 11.24
C VAL A 122 -4.65 -8.73 10.78
N THR A 123 -5.87 -8.58 10.26
CA THR A 123 -6.36 -7.34 9.66
C THR A 123 -7.51 -6.72 10.44
N PRO A 124 -7.68 -5.38 10.36
CA PRO A 124 -8.80 -4.69 10.97
C PRO A 124 -10.10 -4.87 10.19
N GLY A 125 -10.70 -6.05 10.32
CA GLY A 125 -11.82 -6.51 9.50
C GLY A 125 -11.35 -7.47 8.40
N ASP A 126 -12.26 -7.82 7.49
CA ASP A 126 -11.99 -8.79 6.42
C ASP A 126 -10.74 -8.43 5.60
N PRO A 127 -9.81 -9.37 5.35
CA PRO A 127 -8.59 -9.15 4.57
C PRO A 127 -8.91 -9.10 3.07
N THR A 128 -9.73 -8.12 2.67
CA THR A 128 -10.04 -7.86 1.26
C THR A 128 -8.82 -7.24 0.57
N THR A 129 -8.78 -7.35 -0.76
CA THR A 129 -7.71 -6.77 -1.59
C THR A 129 -7.61 -5.26 -1.41
N GLU A 130 -8.73 -4.56 -1.18
CA GLU A 130 -8.76 -3.12 -0.88
C GLU A 130 -8.10 -2.78 0.45
N LEU A 131 -8.45 -3.51 1.52
CA LEU A 131 -7.86 -3.28 2.83
C LEU A 131 -6.37 -3.62 2.80
N MET A 132 -6.01 -4.77 2.25
CA MET A 132 -4.61 -5.21 2.13
C MET A 132 -3.78 -4.22 1.34
N THR A 133 -4.31 -3.63 0.26
CA THR A 133 -3.61 -2.59 -0.51
C THR A 133 -3.24 -1.39 0.39
N CYS A 134 -4.17 -0.93 1.22
CA CYS A 134 -3.92 0.21 2.11
C CYS A 134 -2.94 -0.13 3.25
N LEU A 135 -3.13 -1.28 3.91
CA LEU A 135 -2.23 -1.74 4.99
C LEU A 135 -0.80 -1.94 4.50
N LEU A 136 -0.64 -2.57 3.32
CA LEU A 136 0.67 -2.80 2.72
C LEU A 136 1.32 -1.50 2.26
N MET A 137 0.54 -0.51 1.79
CA MET A 137 1.06 0.81 1.45
C MET A 137 1.56 1.56 2.70
N ALA A 138 0.85 1.46 3.82
CA ALA A 138 1.33 1.97 5.10
C ALA A 138 2.63 1.26 5.54
N LYS A 139 2.68 -0.07 5.42
CA LYS A 139 3.84 -0.89 5.82
C LYS A 139 5.10 -0.55 5.03
N VAL A 140 5.00 -0.46 3.70
CA VAL A 140 6.16 -0.08 2.88
C VAL A 140 6.61 1.34 3.18
N ASN A 141 5.70 2.28 3.42
CA ASN A 141 6.06 3.64 3.82
C ASN A 141 6.77 3.68 5.20
N ALA A 142 6.36 2.86 6.16
CA ALA A 142 7.05 2.72 7.44
C ALA A 142 8.51 2.24 7.27
N PHE A 143 8.75 1.23 6.41
CA PHE A 143 10.10 0.79 6.07
C PHE A 143 10.92 1.90 5.41
N LEU A 144 10.37 2.55 4.39
CA LEU A 144 11.07 3.61 3.66
C LEU A 144 11.43 4.80 4.56
N LEU A 145 10.56 5.14 5.51
CA LEU A 145 10.83 6.19 6.49
C LEU A 145 12.00 5.80 7.40
N ALA A 146 12.01 4.57 7.92
CA ALA A 146 13.10 4.05 8.75
C ALA A 146 14.43 3.93 7.98
N GLU A 147 14.37 3.73 6.66
CA GLU A 147 15.52 3.70 5.74
C GLU A 147 15.98 5.09 5.27
N GLY A 148 15.47 6.16 5.90
CA GLY A 148 15.93 7.54 5.69
C GLY A 148 15.00 8.40 4.84
N GLY A 149 13.85 7.90 4.40
CA GLY A 149 12.79 8.70 3.77
C GLY A 149 13.17 9.36 2.45
N VAL A 150 14.17 8.82 1.74
CA VAL A 150 14.58 9.32 0.41
C VAL A 150 13.51 9.02 -0.65
N LEU A 151 12.82 7.89 -0.49
CA LEU A 151 11.71 7.45 -1.32
C LEU A 151 10.44 7.40 -0.46
N ARG A 152 9.28 7.52 -1.10
CA ARG A 152 7.96 7.16 -0.54
C ARG A 152 7.21 6.32 -1.55
N CYS A 153 6.30 5.47 -1.08
CA CYS A 153 5.35 4.81 -1.95
C CYS A 153 4.28 5.81 -2.39
N SER A 154 4.12 5.98 -3.70
CA SER A 154 3.11 6.86 -4.30
C SER A 154 1.90 6.11 -4.83
N GLU A 155 2.04 4.80 -5.08
CA GLU A 155 0.95 3.93 -5.49
C GLU A 155 1.33 2.49 -5.11
N LEU A 156 0.34 1.73 -4.63
CA LEU A 156 0.45 0.29 -4.45
C LEU A 156 -0.74 -0.38 -5.14
N SER A 157 -0.47 -1.49 -5.81
CA SER A 157 -1.50 -2.31 -6.45
C SER A 157 -1.35 -3.77 -6.05
N ILE A 158 -2.48 -4.45 -5.84
CA ILE A 158 -2.54 -5.90 -5.63
C ILE A 158 -3.42 -6.50 -6.73
N GLU A 159 -2.83 -7.36 -7.54
CA GLU A 159 -3.55 -8.26 -8.43
C GLU A 159 -3.84 -9.55 -7.65
N GLU A 160 -5.09 -9.75 -7.25
CA GLU A 160 -5.55 -10.96 -6.54
C GLU A 160 -5.75 -12.12 -7.53
N THR A 161 -6.34 -11.81 -8.68
CA THR A 161 -6.52 -12.74 -9.80
C THR A 161 -6.09 -12.08 -11.11
N PRO A 162 -5.82 -12.85 -12.18
CA PRO A 162 -5.42 -12.28 -13.47
C PRO A 162 -6.42 -11.31 -14.12
N THR A 163 -7.63 -11.19 -13.57
CA THR A 163 -8.69 -10.30 -14.07
C THR A 163 -9.08 -9.20 -13.07
N ASN A 164 -8.58 -9.24 -11.83
CA ASN A 164 -8.98 -8.33 -10.76
C ASN A 164 -7.76 -7.73 -10.08
N THR A 165 -7.72 -6.40 -10.03
CA THR A 165 -6.64 -5.64 -9.40
C THR A 165 -7.23 -4.46 -8.63
N VAL A 166 -6.74 -4.22 -7.43
CA VAL A 166 -6.96 -2.97 -6.70
C VAL A 166 -5.69 -2.13 -6.77
N SER A 167 -5.83 -0.84 -7.04
CA SER A 167 -4.74 0.14 -7.01
C SER A 167 -5.14 1.33 -6.13
N PHE A 168 -4.18 1.85 -5.38
CA PHE A 168 -4.38 2.99 -4.49
C PHE A 168 -3.17 3.93 -4.52
N ASP A 169 -3.42 5.24 -4.69
CA ASP A 169 -2.40 6.30 -4.77
C ASP A 169 -2.63 7.44 -3.75
N GLY A 170 -3.53 7.25 -2.79
CA GLY A 170 -3.87 8.18 -1.72
C GLY A 170 -3.04 8.01 -0.44
N ASP A 171 -3.47 8.68 0.63
CA ASP A 171 -2.92 8.45 1.97
C ASP A 171 -3.64 7.27 2.65
N PRO A 172 -2.97 6.16 2.97
CA PRO A 172 -3.63 5.01 3.59
C PRO A 172 -4.24 5.34 4.96
N ALA A 173 -3.74 6.36 5.68
CA ALA A 173 -4.30 6.76 6.96
C ALA A 173 -5.76 7.29 6.84
N ASP A 174 -6.16 7.77 5.66
CA ASP A 174 -7.52 8.26 5.41
C ASP A 174 -8.53 7.12 5.15
N PHE A 175 -8.06 5.90 4.85
CA PHE A 175 -8.89 4.78 4.38
C PHE A 175 -8.85 3.56 5.29
N ILE A 176 -7.76 3.34 6.02
CA ILE A 176 -7.68 2.26 7.00
C ILE A 176 -8.69 2.53 8.13
N PRO A 177 -9.49 1.53 8.57
CA PRO A 177 -10.42 1.71 9.68
C PRO A 177 -9.73 2.31 10.92
N GLN A 178 -10.33 3.39 11.45
CA GLN A 178 -9.77 4.11 12.61
C GLN A 178 -9.61 3.19 13.83
N ARG A 179 -8.48 3.33 14.52
CA ARG A 179 -8.13 2.56 15.73
C ARG A 179 -7.76 3.52 16.85
N SER A 180 -8.03 3.12 18.10
CA SER A 180 -7.58 3.90 19.26
C SER A 180 -6.05 4.01 19.37
N THR A 181 -5.31 3.13 18.69
CA THR A 181 -3.85 3.03 18.76
C THR A 181 -3.19 2.97 17.37
N GLU A 182 -3.63 3.81 16.43
CA GLU A 182 -3.16 3.80 15.03
C GLU A 182 -1.63 3.76 14.87
N GLN A 183 -0.88 4.50 15.69
CA GLN A 183 0.59 4.53 15.60
C GLN A 183 1.24 3.20 16.02
N THR A 184 0.56 2.37 16.81
CA THR A 184 1.12 1.11 17.28
C THR A 184 0.77 -0.05 16.38
N CYS A 185 -0.15 0.08 15.42
CA CYS A 185 -0.57 -1.02 14.56
C CYS A 185 0.57 -1.54 13.66
N TRP A 186 0.59 -2.83 13.37
CA TRP A 186 1.71 -3.50 12.70
C TRP A 186 2.05 -2.93 11.33
N TRP A 187 1.06 -2.39 10.61
CA TRP A 187 1.26 -1.74 9.33
C TRP A 187 1.98 -0.39 9.44
N ASN A 188 2.05 0.22 10.61
CA ASN A 188 2.80 1.46 10.86
C ASN A 188 4.19 1.22 11.50
N ARG A 189 4.51 -0.03 11.87
CA ARG A 189 5.81 -0.39 12.45
C ARG A 189 6.82 -0.76 11.37
N ALA A 190 8.03 -0.22 11.44
CA ALA A 190 9.15 -0.56 10.55
C ALA A 190 9.86 -1.89 10.92
N ASP A 191 9.10 -2.89 11.38
CA ASP A 191 9.58 -4.22 11.75
C ASP A 191 8.91 -5.31 10.87
N MET A 192 9.21 -6.58 11.11
CA MET A 192 8.63 -7.68 10.32
C MET A 192 7.26 -8.16 10.82
N SER A 193 6.63 -7.50 11.79
CA SER A 193 5.35 -7.95 12.34
C SER A 193 4.18 -7.85 11.34
N ILE A 194 3.17 -8.70 11.56
CA ILE A 194 1.96 -8.85 10.72
C ILE A 194 0.66 -8.92 11.55
N ALA A 195 0.78 -8.68 12.85
CA ALA A 195 -0.27 -8.68 13.84
C ALA A 195 0.20 -7.81 15.02
N ASP A 196 -0.75 -7.33 15.84
CA ASP A 196 -0.49 -6.53 17.04
C ASP A 196 -0.28 -7.39 18.29
#